data_AF-A0A839P8I9-F1
#
_entry.id   AF-A0A839P8I9-F1
#
_cell.length_a   1.000
_cell.length_b   1.000
_cell.length_c   1.000
_cell.angle_alpha   90.00
_cell.angle_beta   90.00
_cell.angle_gamma   90.00
#
_symmetry.space_group_name_H-M   'P 1'
#
loop_
_entity.id
_entity.type
_entity.pdbx_description
1 polymer ?
#
loop_
_entity_poly.entity_id
_entity_poly.type
_entity_poly.pdbx_seq_one_letter_code
_entity_poly.pdbx_strand_id
1 'polypeptide(L)'
;MSRTEFPKKVRRDAFVRAAGHCEGAGCGCRLTTGKFQYDHRIPDWMGGEPVLSNCQVLCTDCHKSKTKKDAADRAEAQRREDAHHGIRTAPHRPIRSAPMPKRPPQRRASSPLSKPSLPPRSIYVER
;
A
#
# COMPACT_ATOMS: atom_id res chain seq x y z
N MET A 1 18.70 10.86 12.17
CA MET A 1 18.16 11.48 13.40
C MET A 1 17.46 10.41 14.22
N SER A 2 17.79 10.29 15.50
CA SER A 2 17.08 9.43 16.44
C SER A 2 15.67 9.96 16.64
N ARG A 3 14.65 9.10 16.56
CA ARG A 3 13.25 9.49 16.79
C ARG A 3 13.08 10.04 18.20
N THR A 4 12.43 11.19 18.35
CA THR A 4 12.12 11.76 19.66
C THR A 4 10.95 11.00 20.28
N GLU A 5 11.18 10.34 21.42
CA GLU A 5 10.16 9.54 22.10
C GLU A 5 9.37 10.38 23.11
N PHE A 6 8.10 10.02 23.36
CA PHE A 6 7.27 10.75 24.31
C PHE A 6 7.77 10.66 25.76
N PRO A 7 7.87 11.79 26.48
CA PRO A 7 8.14 11.80 27.91
C PRO A 7 7.15 10.92 28.68
N LYS A 8 7.59 10.33 29.80
CA LYS A 8 6.72 9.48 30.65
C LYS A 8 5.46 10.23 31.11
N LYS A 9 5.56 11.55 31.37
CA LYS A 9 4.43 12.40 31.76
C LYS A 9 3.36 12.45 30.66
N VAL A 10 3.77 12.77 29.43
CA VAL A 10 2.88 12.86 28.26
C VAL A 10 2.15 11.54 28.00
N ARG A 11 2.83 10.41 28.16
CA ARG A 11 2.20 9.08 27.99
C ARG A 11 1.10 8.81 29.02
N ARG A 12 1.32 9.19 30.29
CA ARG A 12 0.29 9.04 31.33
C ARG A 12 -0.91 9.92 31.04
N ASP A 13 -0.67 11.18 30.69
CA ASP A 13 -1.74 12.15 30.40
C ASP A 13 -2.54 11.71 29.16
N ALA A 14 -1.86 11.19 28.13
CA ALA A 14 -2.51 10.65 26.93
C ALA A 14 -3.37 9.42 27.24
N PHE A 15 -2.92 8.53 28.14
CA PHE A 15 -3.70 7.37 28.55
C PHE A 15 -4.97 7.75 29.30
N VAL A 16 -4.89 8.74 30.20
CA VAL A 16 -6.06 9.29 30.92
C VAL A 16 -7.03 9.92 29.92
N ARG A 17 -6.52 10.71 28.97
CA ARG A 17 -7.30 11.36 27.92
C ARG A 17 -8.03 10.36 27.02
N ALA A 18 -7.37 9.26 26.67
CA ALA A 18 -7.94 8.21 25.84
C ALA A 18 -9.05 7.40 26.56
N ALA A 19 -9.15 7.50 27.90
CA ALA A 19 -10.13 6.77 28.71
C ALA A 19 -10.22 5.26 28.38
N GLY A 20 -9.08 4.65 28.01
CA GLY A 20 -9.02 3.25 27.61
C GLY A 20 -9.57 2.92 26.21
N HIS A 21 -9.75 3.91 25.33
CA HIS A 21 -10.25 3.73 23.96
C HIS A 21 -9.23 4.16 22.91
N CYS A 22 -9.25 3.51 21.76
CA CYS A 22 -8.40 3.84 20.62
C CYS A 22 -8.82 5.17 19.99
N GLU A 23 -7.87 6.09 19.83
CA GLU A 23 -8.07 7.41 19.21
C GLU A 23 -7.87 7.40 17.68
N GLY A 24 -7.72 6.21 17.10
CA GLY A 24 -7.66 6.03 15.65
C GLY A 24 -8.98 6.41 14.99
N ALA A 25 -8.90 7.05 13.82
CA ALA A 25 -10.07 7.50 13.07
C ALA A 25 -11.08 6.35 12.85
N GLY A 26 -12.24 6.45 13.50
CA GLY A 26 -13.34 5.49 13.36
C GLY A 26 -13.16 4.14 14.09
N CYS A 27 -12.14 3.97 14.93
CA CYS A 27 -11.91 2.70 15.62
C CYS A 27 -12.67 2.61 16.95
N GLY A 28 -12.40 3.52 17.90
CA GLY A 28 -13.09 3.55 19.20
C GLY A 28 -12.99 2.27 20.04
N CYS A 29 -12.12 1.32 19.69
CA CYS A 29 -12.06 0.04 20.37
C CYS A 29 -11.44 0.18 21.77
N ARG A 30 -11.86 -0.69 22.69
CA ARG A 30 -11.27 -0.74 24.03
C ARG A 30 -9.83 -1.25 23.95
N LEU A 31 -8.92 -0.49 24.54
CA LEU A 31 -7.50 -0.81 24.57
C LEU A 31 -7.23 -1.88 25.63
N THR A 32 -6.55 -2.95 25.23
CA THR A 32 -6.04 -3.97 26.14
C THR A 32 -4.61 -3.62 26.54
N THR A 33 -4.30 -3.66 27.84
CA THR A 33 -2.93 -3.49 28.35
C THR A 33 -1.94 -4.39 27.60
N GLY A 34 -0.89 -3.77 27.05
CA GLY A 34 0.12 -4.45 26.23
C GLY A 34 -0.19 -4.52 24.73
N LYS A 35 -1.39 -4.16 24.28
CA LYS A 35 -1.80 -4.15 22.86
C LYS A 35 -2.13 -2.75 22.32
N PHE A 36 -1.49 -1.73 22.86
CA PHE A 36 -1.63 -0.36 22.40
C PHE A 36 -0.28 0.35 22.36
N GLN A 37 -0.18 1.39 21.54
CA GLN A 37 1.03 2.15 21.29
C GLN A 37 0.72 3.64 21.35
N TYR A 38 1.68 4.41 21.84
CA TYR A 38 1.64 5.87 21.77
C TYR A 38 2.32 6.29 20.48
N ASP A 39 1.61 7.01 19.62
CA ASP A 39 2.15 7.45 18.34
C ASP A 39 1.93 8.94 18.12
N HIS A 40 2.75 9.54 17.26
CA HIS A 40 2.63 10.95 16.92
C HIS A 40 1.58 11.13 15.83
N ARG A 41 0.63 12.05 16.01
CA ARG A 41 -0.31 12.45 14.96
C ARG A 41 0.43 13.02 13.76
N ILE A 42 1.33 13.98 14.01
CA ILE A 42 2.32 14.49 13.06
C ILE A 42 3.63 13.77 13.35
N PRO A 43 4.15 12.95 12.42
CA PRO A 43 5.38 12.21 12.63
C PRO A 43 6.58 13.12 12.93
N ASP A 44 7.51 12.63 13.74
CA ASP A 44 8.76 13.33 14.13
C ASP A 44 9.62 13.76 12.92
N TRP A 45 9.64 12.94 11.86
CA TRP A 45 10.35 13.28 10.61
C TRP A 45 9.75 14.48 9.86
N MET A 46 8.51 14.86 10.17
CA MET A 46 7.83 16.05 9.66
C MET A 46 7.89 17.21 10.66
N GLY A 47 8.71 17.11 11.71
CA GLY A 47 8.82 18.13 12.76
C GLY A 47 7.77 18.02 13.87
N GLY A 48 7.14 16.86 14.03
CA GLY A 48 6.15 16.66 15.08
C GLY A 48 6.75 16.60 16.49
N GLU A 49 6.44 17.59 17.32
CA GLU A 49 6.92 17.63 18.71
C GLU A 49 6.27 16.55 19.60
N PRO A 50 6.98 16.04 20.63
CA PRO A 50 6.48 15.03 21.55
C PRO A 50 5.57 15.63 22.65
N VAL A 51 4.57 16.41 22.25
CA VAL A 51 3.60 17.09 23.12
C VAL A 51 2.30 16.29 23.26
N LEU A 52 1.52 16.57 24.31
CA LEU A 52 0.26 15.87 24.59
C LEU A 52 -0.77 16.00 23.46
N SER A 53 -0.83 17.15 22.80
CA SER A 53 -1.72 17.39 21.65
C SER A 53 -1.34 16.57 20.41
N ASN A 54 -0.07 16.18 20.30
CA ASN A 54 0.44 15.36 19.20
C ASN A 54 0.48 13.87 19.54
N CYS A 55 0.41 13.50 20.82
CA CYS A 55 0.41 12.11 21.27
C CYS A 55 -0.98 11.49 21.10
N GLN A 56 -1.07 10.39 20.34
CA GLN A 56 -2.29 9.61 20.16
C GLN A 56 -2.12 8.19 20.70
N VAL A 57 -3.15 7.65 21.35
CA VAL A 57 -3.17 6.26 21.81
C VAL A 57 -3.89 5.38 20.80
N LEU A 58 -3.15 4.48 20.16
CA LEU A 58 -3.65 3.62 19.08
C LEU A 58 -3.60 2.15 19.49
N CYS A 59 -4.60 1.37 19.05
CA CYS A 59 -4.50 -0.09 19.07
C CYS A 59 -3.46 -0.57 18.04
N THR A 60 -3.02 -1.83 18.16
CA THR A 60 -2.01 -2.41 17.27
C THR A 60 -2.34 -2.28 15.79
N ASP A 61 -3.61 -2.40 15.40
CA ASP A 61 -4.00 -2.42 13.99
C ASP A 61 -4.04 -1.02 13.40
N CYS A 62 -4.59 -0.04 14.15
CA CYS A 62 -4.52 1.37 13.78
C CYS A 62 -3.07 1.85 13.71
N HIS A 63 -2.23 1.44 14.68
CA HIS A 63 -0.82 1.76 14.69
C HIS A 63 -0.07 1.17 13.48
N LYS A 64 -0.31 -0.11 13.15
CA LYS A 64 0.28 -0.76 11.96
C LYS A 64 -0.14 -0.07 10.67
N SER A 65 -1.43 0.25 10.53
CA SER A 65 -1.96 0.95 9.36
C SER A 65 -1.31 2.31 9.17
N LYS A 66 -1.20 3.10 10.24
CA LYS A 66 -0.51 4.39 10.24
C LYS A 66 0.97 4.24 9.91
N THR A 67 1.67 3.33 10.57
CA THR A 67 3.10 3.08 10.34
C THR A 67 3.38 2.73 8.87
N LYS A 68 2.51 1.94 8.23
CA LYS A 68 2.63 1.59 6.81
C LYS A 68 2.50 2.82 5.91
N LYS A 69 1.55 3.72 6.20
CA LYS A 69 1.36 4.96 5.46
C LYS A 69 2.55 5.90 5.64
N ASP A 70 2.94 6.16 6.89
CA ASP A 70 4.08 7.03 7.21
C ASP A 70 5.39 6.55 6.57
N ALA A 71 5.61 5.23 6.50
CA ALA A 71 6.77 4.64 5.84
C ALA A 71 6.74 4.86 4.32
N ALA A 72 5.57 4.73 3.69
CA ALA A 72 5.40 4.98 2.26
C ALA A 72 5.64 6.46 1.93
N ASP A 73 5.05 7.37 2.72
CA ASP A 73 5.20 8.82 2.55
C ASP A 73 6.66 9.27 2.73
N ARG A 74 7.34 8.74 3.76
CA ARG A 74 8.77 9.00 3.96
C ARG A 74 9.62 8.52 2.80
N ALA A 75 9.37 7.30 2.31
CA ALA A 75 10.10 6.75 1.17
C ALA A 75 9.83 7.54 -0.12
N GLU A 76 8.64 8.11 -0.28
CA GLU A 76 8.35 9.01 -1.39
C GLU A 76 9.07 10.34 -1.27
N ALA A 77 9.06 10.97 -0.09
CA ALA A 77 9.79 12.20 0.17
C ALA A 77 11.29 12.03 -0.13
N GLN A 78 11.90 10.97 0.39
CA GLN A 78 13.31 10.66 0.13
C GLN A 78 13.60 10.45 -1.35
N ARG A 79 12.74 9.73 -2.09
CA ARG A 79 12.89 9.57 -3.55
C ARG A 79 12.81 10.90 -4.30
N ARG A 80 11.97 11.84 -3.85
CA ARG A 80 11.86 13.17 -4.46
C ARG A 80 13.13 13.99 -4.19
N GLU A 81 13.66 13.95 -2.97
CA GLU A 81 14.94 14.57 -2.60
C GLU A 81 16.09 13.99 -3.42
N ASP A 82 16.21 12.66 -3.48
CA ASP A 82 17.22 11.97 -4.27
C ASP A 82 17.16 12.39 -5.76
N ALA A 83 15.95 12.43 -6.33
CA ALA A 83 15.73 12.86 -7.70
C ALA A 83 16.14 14.33 -7.94
N HIS A 84 15.85 15.22 -6.99
CA HIS A 84 16.27 16.61 -7.03
C HIS A 84 17.80 16.75 -6.93
N HIS A 85 18.45 15.92 -6.12
CA HIS A 85 19.91 15.84 -6.01
C HIS A 85 20.58 15.06 -7.16
N GLY A 86 19.81 14.56 -8.13
CA GLY A 86 20.32 13.78 -9.26
C GLY A 86 20.79 12.36 -8.88
N ILE A 87 20.53 11.92 -7.65
CA ILE A 87 20.81 10.57 -7.16
C ILE A 87 19.75 9.64 -7.74
N ARG A 88 20.02 9.12 -8.93
CA ARG A 88 19.15 8.14 -9.59
C ARG A 88 19.65 6.74 -9.28
N THR A 89 18.76 5.90 -8.76
CA THR A 89 19.01 4.46 -8.70
C THR A 89 19.34 3.96 -10.10
N ALA A 90 20.43 3.21 -10.24
CA ALA A 90 20.81 2.61 -11.50
C ALA A 90 19.60 1.84 -12.08
N PRO A 91 19.31 1.98 -13.38
CA PRO A 91 18.19 1.27 -13.98
C PRO A 91 18.33 -0.23 -13.73
N HIS A 92 17.21 -0.88 -13.39
CA HIS A 92 17.19 -2.32 -13.23
C HIS A 92 17.79 -2.96 -14.48
N ARG A 93 18.82 -3.82 -14.29
CA ARG A 93 19.49 -4.46 -15.41
C ARG A 93 18.43 -5.22 -16.23
N PRO A 94 18.39 -5.05 -17.56
CA PRO A 94 17.45 -5.79 -18.38
C PRO A 94 17.66 -7.28 -18.14
N ILE A 95 16.55 -8.02 -18.01
CA ILE A 95 16.58 -9.47 -17.82
C ILE A 95 17.33 -10.06 -19.02
N ARG A 96 18.44 -10.77 -18.76
CA ARG A 96 19.26 -11.41 -19.80
C ARG A 96 18.68 -12.74 -20.27
N SER A 97 17.37 -12.82 -20.44
CA SER A 97 16.68 -14.00 -20.97
C SER A 97 16.42 -13.84 -22.47
N ALA A 98 16.27 -14.96 -23.17
CA ALA A 98 15.83 -14.93 -24.56
C ALA A 98 14.46 -14.20 -24.68
N PRO A 99 14.24 -13.39 -25.72
CA PRO A 99 12.94 -12.78 -25.96
C PRO A 99 11.87 -13.86 -26.21
N MET A 100 10.62 -13.54 -25.88
CA MET A 100 9.49 -14.41 -26.20
C MET A 100 9.48 -14.72 -27.71
N PRO A 101 9.33 -15.99 -28.14
CA PRO A 101 9.29 -16.32 -29.55
C PRO A 101 8.13 -15.57 -30.24
N LYS A 102 8.39 -15.02 -31.43
CA LYS A 102 7.34 -14.37 -32.22
C LYS A 102 6.26 -15.40 -32.54
N ARG A 103 5.00 -15.05 -32.26
CA ARG A 103 3.86 -15.90 -32.65
C ARG A 103 3.83 -16.03 -34.17
N PRO A 104 3.51 -17.22 -34.72
CA PRO A 104 3.29 -17.37 -36.15
C PRO A 104 2.14 -16.46 -36.60
N PRO A 105 2.14 -16.01 -37.87
CA PRO A 105 1.07 -15.19 -38.41
C PRO A 105 -0.29 -15.89 -38.23
N GLN A 106 -1.28 -15.16 -37.72
CA GLN A 106 -2.65 -15.68 -37.61
C GLN A 106 -3.25 -15.86 -39.02
N ARG A 107 -4.18 -16.81 -39.13
CA ARG A 107 -4.92 -17.07 -40.38
C ARG A 107 -5.61 -15.79 -40.84
N ARG A 108 -5.43 -15.40 -42.10
CA ARG A 108 -6.11 -14.26 -42.74
C ARG A 108 -7.57 -14.62 -43.04
N ALA A 109 -8.46 -13.63 -43.07
CA ALA A 109 -9.88 -13.84 -43.41
C ALA A 109 -10.09 -14.53 -44.78
N SER A 110 -9.16 -14.33 -45.72
CA SER A 110 -9.16 -14.95 -47.05
C SER A 110 -8.58 -16.38 -47.08
N SER A 111 -8.03 -16.88 -45.97
CA SER A 111 -7.49 -18.24 -45.94
C SER A 111 -8.62 -19.27 -45.88
N PRO A 112 -8.59 -20.33 -46.72
CA PRO A 112 -9.65 -21.32 -46.75
C PRO A 112 -9.76 -22.03 -45.41
N LEU A 113 -11.00 -22.25 -44.99
CA LEU A 113 -11.32 -22.98 -43.76
C LEU A 113 -10.82 -24.42 -43.90
N SER A 114 -9.94 -24.85 -42.99
CA SER A 114 -9.47 -26.25 -42.93
C SER A 114 -10.48 -27.18 -42.26
N LYS A 115 -11.53 -26.63 -41.66
CA LYS A 115 -12.61 -27.42 -41.07
C LYS A 115 -13.61 -27.81 -42.17
N PRO A 116 -14.04 -29.07 -42.25
CA PRO A 116 -15.07 -29.47 -43.20
C PRO A 116 -16.34 -28.67 -42.95
N SER A 117 -16.99 -28.18 -44.01
CA SER A 117 -18.29 -27.53 -43.88
C SER A 117 -19.31 -28.57 -43.43
N LEU A 118 -19.97 -28.31 -42.31
CA LEU A 118 -21.11 -29.14 -41.91
C LEU A 118 -22.23 -28.96 -42.94
N PRO A 119 -22.99 -30.03 -43.24
CA PRO A 119 -24.13 -29.93 -44.14
C PRO A 119 -25.14 -28.91 -43.58
N PRO A 120 -25.80 -28.13 -44.45
CA PRO A 120 -26.82 -27.21 -44.02
C PRO A 120 -27.95 -27.99 -43.34
N ARG A 121 -28.42 -27.50 -42.19
CA ARG A 121 -29.56 -28.09 -41.49
C ARG A 121 -30.82 -27.83 -42.32
N SER A 122 -31.54 -28.87 -42.73
CA SER A 122 -32.84 -28.71 -43.38
C SER A 122 -33.82 -28.10 -42.37
N ILE A 123 -34.21 -26.86 -42.64
CA ILE A 123 -35.18 -26.11 -41.82
C ILE A 123 -36.63 -26.51 -42.14
N TYR A 124 -36.87 -27.16 -43.28
CA TYR A 124 -38.15 -27.74 -43.66
C TYR A 124 -37.97 -29.22 -44.01
N VAL A 125 -38.82 -30.06 -43.43
CA VAL A 125 -39.05 -31.45 -43.83
C VAL A 125 -40.51 -31.49 -44.27
N GLU A 126 -40.76 -31.71 -45.56
CA GLU A 126 -42.12 -31.96 -46.03
C GLU A 126 -42.63 -33.27 -45.42
N ARG A 127 -43.87 -33.23 -44.94
CA ARG A 127 -44.57 -34.33 -44.26
C ARG A 127 -44.96 -35.45 -45.21
#